data_AF-A0A7R9UFV7-F1
#
_entry.id   AF-A0A7R9UFV7-F1
#
_cell.length_a   1.000
_cell.length_b   1.000
_cell.length_c   1.000
_cell.angle_alpha   90.00
_cell.angle_beta   90.00
_cell.angle_gamma   90.00
#
_symmetry.space_group_name_H-M   'P 1'
#
loop_
_entity.id
_entity.type
_entity.pdbx_description
1 polymer ?
#
loop_
_entity_poly.entity_id
_entity_poly.type
_entity_poly.pdbx_seq_one_letter_code
_entity_poly.pdbx_strand_id
1 'polypeptide(L)'
;MVAKIVEFNGKMADPLNDDQLRMLDNVKVTLQNKSRYHSTKFTDSQARVLTKLMRWPSDSVFPALDLARAVLCHPDGGRVLCSAAAFTAAPAMLDEVCARLQSEADSMPIVVTSLRVLACSACRAEFASTYLLPERVQDVLSVVRDAVAPARAYGGCSVKTVAGALGDLLLNLAGLVLDTIRGRGTKGDAVAAVGPVAELAAMLLEAQVQASKKSPDGILATLLAVGTFAQQQCPPAPEVWSAAHQNADTLVRELVDRPDLLEAWEECQRVGL
;
A
#
# COMPACT_ATOMS: atom_id res chain seq x y z
N MET A 1 7.87 10.28 -12.73
CA MET A 1 7.63 10.94 -11.42
C MET A 1 8.15 12.37 -11.44
N VAL A 2 9.45 12.65 -11.26
CA VAL A 2 9.97 14.04 -11.18
C VAL A 2 9.63 14.92 -12.38
N ALA A 3 9.73 14.42 -13.62
CA ALA A 3 9.33 15.19 -14.80
C ALA A 3 7.87 15.68 -14.75
N LYS A 4 6.96 14.85 -14.20
CA LYS A 4 5.54 15.20 -14.05
C LYS A 4 5.32 16.20 -12.91
N ILE A 5 6.12 16.13 -11.85
CA ILE A 5 6.15 17.14 -10.80
C ILE A 5 6.56 18.49 -11.40
N VAL A 6 7.62 18.53 -12.20
CA VAL A 6 8.06 19.77 -12.88
C VAL A 6 6.98 20.33 -13.81
N GLU A 7 6.31 19.47 -14.57
CA GLU A 7 5.19 19.88 -15.44
C GLU A 7 4.05 20.55 -14.65
N PHE A 8 3.69 19.99 -13.50
CA PHE A 8 2.64 20.54 -12.65
C PHE A 8 3.09 21.76 -11.84
N ASN A 9 4.39 21.88 -11.55
CA ASN A 9 4.94 22.96 -10.74
C ASN A 9 4.56 24.35 -11.24
N GLY A 10 4.61 24.56 -12.56
CA GLY A 10 4.26 25.85 -13.18
C GLY A 10 2.78 26.25 -13.05
N LYS A 11 1.92 25.35 -12.56
CA LYS A 11 0.48 25.58 -12.36
C LYS A 11 0.10 25.73 -10.89
N MET A 12 1.06 25.57 -9.97
CA MET A 12 0.80 25.61 -8.54
C MET A 12 0.69 27.04 -8.03
N ALA A 13 -0.23 27.27 -7.09
CA ALA A 13 -0.32 28.54 -6.37
C ALA A 13 0.94 28.82 -5.52
N ASP A 14 1.54 27.76 -4.97
CA ASP A 14 2.82 27.80 -4.27
C ASP A 14 3.82 26.84 -4.95
N PRO A 15 4.47 27.26 -6.05
CA PRO A 15 5.39 26.42 -6.81
C PRO A 15 6.68 26.15 -6.04
N LEU A 16 7.37 25.08 -6.42
CA LEU A 16 8.76 24.85 -6.04
C LEU A 16 9.66 25.86 -6.72
N ASN A 17 10.56 26.45 -5.94
CA ASN A 17 11.63 27.30 -6.47
C ASN A 17 12.80 26.47 -7.02
N ASP A 18 13.77 27.13 -7.68
CA ASP A 18 14.90 26.47 -8.33
C ASP A 18 15.72 25.58 -7.39
N ASP A 19 15.93 26.01 -6.14
CA ASP A 19 16.66 25.21 -5.16
C ASP A 19 15.88 23.97 -4.74
N GLN A 20 14.56 24.08 -4.58
CA GLN A 20 13.69 22.94 -4.29
C GLN A 20 13.62 21.96 -5.48
N LEU A 21 13.65 22.46 -6.71
CA LEU A 21 13.73 21.63 -7.92
C LEU A 21 15.07 20.88 -7.98
N ARG A 22 16.19 21.54 -7.68
CA ARG A 22 17.51 20.88 -7.55
C ARG A 22 17.51 19.82 -6.45
N MET A 23 16.84 20.09 -5.32
CA MET A 23 16.69 19.11 -4.24
C MET A 23 15.93 17.86 -4.71
N LEU A 24 14.90 18.00 -5.54
CA LEU A 24 14.18 16.87 -6.13
C LEU A 24 15.04 16.05 -7.10
N ASP A 25 15.87 16.70 -7.90
CA ASP A 25 16.81 15.97 -8.75
C ASP A 25 17.83 15.17 -7.92
N ASN A 26 18.30 15.72 -6.81
CA ASN A 26 19.15 14.97 -5.87
C ASN A 26 18.41 13.78 -5.25
N VAL A 27 17.13 13.93 -4.87
CA VAL A 27 16.29 12.81 -4.39
C VAL A 27 16.18 11.73 -5.47
N LYS A 28 15.93 12.12 -6.72
CA LYS A 28 15.86 11.21 -7.87
C LYS A 28 17.17 10.44 -8.06
N VAL A 29 18.31 11.13 -8.04
CA VAL A 29 19.64 10.49 -8.19
C VAL A 29 19.87 9.47 -7.08
N THR A 30 19.55 9.82 -5.83
CA THR A 30 19.63 8.89 -4.70
C THR A 30 18.77 7.65 -4.93
N LEU A 31 17.51 7.81 -5.35
CA LEU A 31 16.58 6.70 -5.62
C LEU A 31 16.97 5.85 -6.84
N GLN A 32 17.68 6.41 -7.81
CA GLN A 32 18.17 5.66 -8.98
C GLN A 32 19.41 4.81 -8.63
N ASN A 33 20.23 5.25 -7.68
CA ASN A 33 21.46 4.58 -7.30
C ASN A 33 21.24 3.56 -6.16
N LYS A 34 20.50 2.49 -6.46
CA LYS A 34 20.11 1.45 -5.49
C LYS A 34 21.30 0.79 -4.77
N SER A 35 22.45 0.67 -5.44
CA SER A 35 23.66 0.09 -4.86
C SER A 35 24.31 0.97 -3.79
N ARG A 36 23.84 2.21 -3.59
CA ARG A 36 24.34 3.12 -2.55
C ARG A 36 23.38 3.37 -1.40
N TYR A 37 22.20 2.72 -1.39
CA TYR A 37 21.16 2.95 -0.38
C TYR A 37 21.62 2.83 1.07
N HIS A 38 22.64 2.00 1.32
CA HIS A 38 23.25 1.80 2.65
C HIS A 38 24.19 2.95 3.08
N SER A 39 24.54 3.84 2.17
CA SER A 39 25.47 4.97 2.38
C SER A 39 24.85 6.34 2.12
N THR A 40 23.66 6.39 1.53
CA THR A 40 22.94 7.63 1.24
C THR A 40 21.86 7.91 2.28
N LYS A 41 21.60 9.19 2.51
CA LYS A 41 20.57 9.69 3.43
C LYS A 41 19.86 10.87 2.78
N PHE A 42 18.59 11.08 3.10
CA PHE A 42 17.91 12.32 2.70
C PHE A 42 18.07 13.39 3.77
N THR A 43 18.12 14.64 3.35
CA THR A 43 18.22 15.79 4.24
C THR A 43 16.85 16.25 4.72
N ASP A 44 16.79 16.97 5.84
CA ASP A 44 15.54 17.56 6.34
C ASP A 44 14.93 18.57 5.36
N SER A 45 15.77 19.25 4.57
CA SER A 45 15.29 20.16 3.52
C SER A 45 14.61 19.38 2.38
N GLN A 46 15.14 18.21 2.00
CA GLN A 46 14.44 17.32 1.06
C GLN A 46 13.13 16.81 1.66
N ALA A 47 13.10 16.49 2.95
CA ALA A 47 11.88 16.08 3.67
C ALA A 47 10.77 17.16 3.60
N ARG A 48 11.14 18.42 3.81
CA ARG A 48 10.22 19.57 3.67
C ARG A 48 9.67 19.72 2.25
N VAL A 49 10.51 19.53 1.23
CA VAL A 49 10.08 19.58 -0.18
C VAL A 49 9.09 18.45 -0.49
N LEU A 50 9.37 17.23 -0.04
CA LEU A 50 8.45 16.10 -0.21
C LEU A 50 7.09 16.37 0.46
N THR A 51 7.09 16.96 1.65
CA THR A 51 5.85 17.30 2.36
C THR A 51 5.07 18.39 1.63
N LYS A 52 5.75 19.43 1.14
CA LYS A 52 5.13 20.48 0.32
C LYS A 52 4.42 19.88 -0.90
N LEU A 53 5.08 18.94 -1.58
CA LEU A 53 4.49 18.24 -2.73
C LEU A 53 3.26 17.41 -2.37
N MET A 54 3.26 16.74 -1.21
CA MET A 54 2.12 15.93 -0.76
C MET A 54 0.88 16.76 -0.43
N ARG A 55 1.03 18.07 -0.25
CA ARG A 55 -0.06 19.04 -0.02
C ARG A 55 -0.59 19.67 -1.31
N TRP A 56 -0.08 19.27 -2.48
CA TRP A 56 -0.62 19.75 -3.74
C TRP A 56 -2.09 19.39 -3.92
N PRO A 57 -2.82 20.12 -4.79
CA PRO A 57 -4.21 19.79 -5.10
C PRO A 57 -4.36 18.37 -5.67
N SER A 58 -5.53 17.78 -5.49
CA SER A 58 -5.83 16.38 -5.82
C SER A 58 -5.50 16.01 -7.28
N ASP A 59 -5.75 16.92 -8.22
CA ASP A 59 -5.47 16.73 -9.64
C ASP A 59 -3.97 16.59 -9.98
N SER A 60 -3.10 17.03 -9.08
CA SER A 60 -1.67 17.18 -9.30
C SER A 60 -0.79 16.46 -8.28
N VAL A 61 -1.38 15.88 -7.22
CA VAL A 61 -0.64 15.25 -6.11
C VAL A 61 -0.13 13.84 -6.43
N PHE A 62 -0.73 13.12 -7.37
CA PHE A 62 -0.38 11.72 -7.63
C PHE A 62 1.11 11.49 -7.95
N PRO A 63 1.87 12.36 -8.66
CA PRO A 63 3.31 12.18 -8.85
C PRO A 63 4.11 12.35 -7.56
N ALA A 64 3.60 13.13 -6.60
CA ALA A 64 4.17 13.28 -5.27
C ALA A 64 3.95 12.02 -4.44
N LEU A 65 2.74 11.43 -4.47
CA LEU A 65 2.45 10.13 -3.86
C LEU A 65 3.35 9.03 -4.43
N ASP A 66 3.52 9.02 -5.75
CA ASP A 66 4.41 8.10 -6.45
C ASP A 66 5.89 8.28 -6.04
N LEU A 67 6.34 9.52 -5.80
CA LEU A 67 7.68 9.79 -5.28
C LEU A 67 7.79 9.35 -3.81
N ALA A 68 6.77 9.59 -2.99
CA ALA A 68 6.75 9.22 -1.58
C ALA A 68 6.89 7.71 -1.40
N ARG A 69 6.17 6.89 -2.18
CA ARG A 69 6.37 5.42 -2.13
C ARG A 69 7.79 5.01 -2.49
N ALA A 70 8.41 5.68 -3.47
CA ALA A 70 9.79 5.38 -3.86
C ALA A 70 10.79 5.76 -2.75
N VAL A 71 10.53 6.87 -2.05
CA VAL A 71 11.28 7.28 -0.86
C VAL A 71 11.11 6.26 0.27
N LEU A 72 9.90 5.77 0.55
CA LEU A 72 9.66 4.70 1.53
C LEU A 72 10.43 3.40 1.19
N CYS A 73 10.66 3.13 -0.09
CA CYS A 73 11.51 2.01 -0.50
C CYS A 73 13.01 2.23 -0.23
N HIS A 74 13.47 3.40 0.20
CA HIS A 74 14.85 3.61 0.66
C HIS A 74 14.96 3.36 2.18
N PRO A 75 16.07 2.80 2.71
CA PRO A 75 16.22 2.53 4.15
C PRO A 75 16.00 3.77 5.03
N ASP A 76 16.46 4.93 4.58
CA ASP A 76 16.26 6.21 5.27
C ASP A 76 14.88 6.87 5.03
N GLY A 77 14.01 6.25 4.24
CA GLY A 77 12.75 6.83 3.79
C GLY A 77 11.74 7.08 4.91
N GLY A 78 11.57 6.09 5.78
CA GLY A 78 10.64 6.18 6.91
C GLY A 78 11.00 7.33 7.86
N ARG A 79 12.29 7.45 8.21
CA ARG A 79 12.81 8.57 9.01
C ARG A 79 12.44 9.92 8.40
N VAL A 80 12.58 10.05 7.08
CA VAL A 80 12.45 11.34 6.38
C VAL A 80 10.99 11.74 6.25
N LEU A 81 10.12 10.83 5.81
CA LEU A 81 8.70 11.10 5.62
C LEU A 81 7.92 11.19 6.93
N CYS A 82 8.49 10.75 8.05
CA CYS A 82 7.90 10.90 9.37
C CYS A 82 8.65 11.87 10.29
N SER A 83 9.69 12.54 9.76
CA SER A 83 10.42 13.52 10.56
C SER A 83 9.50 14.67 10.95
N ALA A 84 9.68 15.23 12.16
CA ALA A 84 9.02 16.47 12.56
C ALA A 84 9.34 17.65 11.61
N ALA A 85 10.45 17.54 10.86
CA ALA A 85 10.83 18.46 9.80
C ALA A 85 9.97 18.33 8.54
N ALA A 86 9.48 17.12 8.23
CA ALA A 86 8.54 16.87 7.15
C ALA A 86 7.12 17.26 7.58
N PHE A 87 6.64 16.71 8.69
CA PHE A 87 5.28 16.94 9.19
C PHE A 87 5.30 17.52 10.60
N THR A 88 4.50 18.56 10.85
CA THR A 88 4.42 19.25 12.16
C THR A 88 3.91 18.37 13.30
N ALA A 89 3.29 17.23 12.98
CA ALA A 89 2.96 16.14 13.89
C ALA A 89 3.04 14.80 13.13
N ALA A 90 3.56 13.75 13.75
CA ALA A 90 3.49 12.40 13.20
C ALA A 90 2.17 11.72 13.67
N PRO A 91 1.45 10.97 12.82
CA PRO A 91 1.83 10.50 11.49
C PRO A 91 1.11 11.25 10.34
N ALA A 92 1.26 12.58 10.24
CA ALA A 92 0.45 13.35 9.29
C ALA A 92 0.61 12.96 7.80
N MET A 93 1.66 12.23 7.41
CA MET A 93 1.73 11.62 6.07
C MET A 93 0.64 10.55 5.86
N LEU A 94 0.44 9.64 6.83
CA LEU A 94 -0.60 8.61 6.74
C LEU A 94 -1.99 9.24 6.85
N ASP A 95 -2.15 10.23 7.73
CA ASP A 95 -3.41 10.99 7.83
C ASP A 95 -3.75 11.67 6.49
N GLU A 96 -2.79 12.31 5.84
CA GLU A 96 -2.97 12.94 4.52
C GLU A 96 -3.36 11.91 3.45
N VAL A 97 -2.69 10.76 3.41
CA VAL A 97 -3.00 9.68 2.45
C VAL A 97 -4.40 9.12 2.68
N CYS A 98 -4.78 8.88 3.95
CA CYS A 98 -6.13 8.41 4.30
C CYS A 98 -7.20 9.46 3.99
N ALA A 99 -6.97 10.73 4.35
CA ALA A 99 -7.91 11.82 4.07
C ALA A 99 -8.18 11.93 2.56
N ARG A 100 -7.13 11.79 1.72
CA ARG A 100 -7.27 11.79 0.26
C ARG A 100 -8.03 10.58 -0.27
N LEU A 101 -7.79 9.39 0.28
CA LEU A 101 -8.57 8.21 -0.08
C LEU A 101 -10.06 8.41 0.21
N GLN A 102 -10.39 9.08 1.31
CA GLN A 102 -11.78 9.39 1.68
C GLN A 102 -12.40 10.47 0.78
N SER A 103 -11.67 11.54 0.48
CA SER A 103 -12.21 12.69 -0.27
C SER A 103 -12.19 12.51 -1.78
N GLU A 104 -11.29 11.66 -2.30
CA GLU A 104 -11.03 11.51 -3.73
C GLU A 104 -11.13 10.04 -4.16
N ALA A 105 -12.05 9.29 -3.56
CA ALA A 105 -12.23 7.87 -3.82
C ALA A 105 -12.44 7.58 -5.32
N ASP A 106 -13.08 8.49 -6.07
CA ASP A 106 -13.35 8.37 -7.51
C ASP A 106 -12.11 8.60 -8.41
N SER A 107 -11.02 9.14 -7.85
CA SER A 107 -9.80 9.44 -8.59
C SER A 107 -8.85 8.24 -8.58
N MET A 108 -8.91 7.44 -9.65
CA MET A 108 -8.05 6.25 -9.80
C MET A 108 -6.55 6.53 -9.56
N PRO A 109 -5.93 7.62 -10.10
CA PRO A 109 -4.53 7.90 -9.81
C PRO A 109 -4.26 8.08 -8.31
N ILE A 110 -5.16 8.73 -7.59
CA ILE A 110 -5.03 8.93 -6.14
C ILE A 110 -5.21 7.59 -5.42
N VAL A 111 -6.27 6.83 -5.71
CA VAL A 111 -6.50 5.51 -5.08
C VAL A 111 -5.28 4.61 -5.25
N VAL A 112 -4.82 4.40 -6.49
CA VAL A 112 -3.70 3.49 -6.76
C VAL A 112 -2.40 3.97 -6.10
N THR A 113 -2.08 5.26 -6.18
CA THR A 113 -0.82 5.76 -5.61
C THR A 113 -0.86 5.78 -4.08
N SER A 114 -2.01 6.11 -3.47
CA SER A 114 -2.23 6.02 -2.03
C SER A 114 -2.12 4.58 -1.51
N LEU A 115 -2.77 3.61 -2.16
CA LEU A 115 -2.62 2.18 -1.80
C LEU A 115 -1.16 1.73 -1.84
N ARG A 116 -0.40 2.17 -2.84
CA ARG A 116 1.03 1.84 -2.95
C ARG A 116 1.88 2.51 -1.89
N VAL A 117 1.56 3.75 -1.48
CA VAL A 117 2.22 4.41 -0.36
C VAL A 117 1.96 3.61 0.92
N LEU A 118 0.71 3.24 1.20
CA LEU A 118 0.34 2.41 2.35
C LEU A 118 1.04 1.05 2.35
N ALA A 119 1.12 0.39 1.18
CA ALA A 119 1.82 -0.89 1.04
C ALA A 119 3.32 -0.74 1.37
N CYS A 120 3.97 0.27 0.82
CA CYS A 120 5.39 0.55 1.08
C CYS A 120 5.66 0.94 2.54
N SER A 121 4.71 1.62 3.18
CA SER A 121 4.73 1.94 4.60
C SER A 121 4.69 0.67 5.47
N ALA A 122 3.89 -0.33 5.10
CA ALA A 122 3.79 -1.59 5.83
C ALA A 122 5.06 -2.46 5.72
N CYS A 123 5.81 -2.42 4.61
CA CYS A 123 7.05 -3.20 4.44
C CYS A 123 8.22 -2.75 5.33
N ARG A 124 8.18 -1.54 5.90
CA ARG A 124 9.35 -0.93 6.54
C ARG A 124 9.23 -1.01 8.05
N ALA A 125 9.93 -1.98 8.65
CA ALA A 125 9.88 -2.25 10.09
C ALA A 125 10.02 -0.99 10.96
N GLU A 126 10.96 -0.09 10.67
CA GLU A 126 11.13 1.18 11.41
C GLU A 126 9.90 2.09 11.32
N PHE A 127 9.33 2.23 10.12
CA PHE A 127 8.12 3.02 9.90
C PHE A 127 6.90 2.34 10.54
N ALA A 128 6.69 1.07 10.25
CA ALA A 128 5.52 0.32 10.67
C ALA A 128 5.46 0.19 12.20
N SER A 129 6.60 -0.11 12.85
CA SER A 129 6.72 -0.18 14.31
C SER A 129 6.37 1.11 15.05
N THR A 130 6.45 2.24 14.37
CA THR A 130 6.21 3.55 14.97
C THR A 130 4.83 4.11 14.59
N TYR A 131 4.36 3.88 13.37
CA TYR A 131 3.22 4.61 12.79
C TYR A 131 2.09 3.73 12.25
N LEU A 132 2.33 2.43 12.06
CA LEU A 132 1.30 1.43 11.71
C LEU A 132 1.16 0.41 12.83
N LEU A 133 0.88 0.91 14.03
CA LEU A 133 0.46 0.06 15.15
C LEU A 133 -0.85 -0.66 14.80
N PRO A 134 -1.13 -1.83 15.41
CA PRO A 134 -2.29 -2.64 15.05
C PRO A 134 -3.63 -1.91 15.06
N GLU A 135 -3.84 -1.03 16.04
CA GLU A 135 -5.06 -0.23 16.17
C GLU A 135 -5.19 0.71 14.96
N ARG A 136 -4.06 1.30 14.53
CA ARG A 136 -4.02 2.18 13.37
C ARG A 136 -4.20 1.43 12.05
N VAL A 137 -3.76 0.17 11.98
CA VAL A 137 -3.99 -0.69 10.81
C VAL A 137 -5.49 -0.87 10.58
N GLN A 138 -6.29 -1.03 11.63
CA GLN A 138 -7.75 -1.12 11.51
C GLN A 138 -8.37 0.15 10.92
N ASP A 139 -7.97 1.32 11.41
CA ASP A 139 -8.44 2.61 10.88
C ASP A 139 -8.11 2.74 9.38
N VAL A 140 -6.86 2.43 9.01
CA VAL A 140 -6.40 2.46 7.62
C VAL A 140 -7.20 1.48 6.77
N LEU A 141 -7.45 0.26 7.24
CA LEU A 141 -8.23 -0.74 6.53
C LEU A 141 -9.69 -0.32 6.34
N SER A 142 -10.29 0.35 7.33
CA SER A 142 -11.64 0.91 7.17
C SER A 142 -11.68 1.95 6.05
N VAL A 143 -10.72 2.89 6.05
CA VAL A 143 -10.61 3.91 4.98
C VAL A 143 -10.39 3.28 3.62
N VAL A 144 -9.48 2.30 3.53
CA VAL A 144 -9.19 1.60 2.28
C VAL A 144 -10.43 0.87 1.79
N ARG A 145 -11.11 0.13 2.66
CA ARG A 145 -12.34 -0.60 2.33
C ARG A 145 -13.38 0.34 1.72
N ASP A 146 -13.62 1.48 2.35
CA ASP A 146 -14.62 2.43 1.87
C ASP A 146 -14.21 3.07 0.54
N ALA A 147 -12.92 3.34 0.34
CA ALA A 147 -12.39 3.91 -0.91
C ALA A 147 -12.38 2.90 -2.08
N VAL A 148 -12.23 1.60 -1.81
CA VAL A 148 -12.24 0.55 -2.84
C VAL A 148 -13.59 -0.14 -3.00
N ALA A 149 -14.55 0.06 -2.11
CA ALA A 149 -15.91 -0.48 -2.24
C ALA A 149 -16.61 -0.01 -3.54
N PRO A 150 -16.47 1.25 -3.99
CA PRO A 150 -16.93 1.71 -5.30
C PRO A 150 -16.23 1.02 -6.47
N ALA A 151 -15.20 0.19 -6.26
CA ALA A 151 -14.47 -0.44 -7.35
C ALA A 151 -15.28 -1.41 -8.21
N ARG A 152 -16.50 -1.78 -7.79
CA ARG A 152 -17.50 -2.39 -8.68
C ARG A 152 -17.93 -1.47 -9.83
N ALA A 153 -17.74 -0.15 -9.72
CA ALA A 153 -18.01 0.86 -10.74
C ALA A 153 -16.80 1.20 -11.62
N TYR A 154 -15.59 0.76 -11.24
CA TYR A 154 -14.40 0.92 -12.09
C TYR A 154 -14.49 -0.07 -13.26
N GLY A 155 -14.44 0.42 -14.50
CA GLY A 155 -14.35 -0.43 -15.69
C GLY A 155 -13.07 -1.28 -15.73
N GLY A 156 -13.01 -2.27 -16.64
CA GLY A 156 -12.04 -3.37 -16.58
C GLY A 156 -10.54 -3.05 -16.30
N CYS A 157 -9.93 -2.05 -16.94
CA CYS A 157 -8.49 -1.77 -16.72
C CYS A 157 -8.16 -1.10 -15.37
N SER A 158 -9.08 -0.34 -14.80
CA SER A 158 -8.88 0.34 -13.51
C SER A 158 -8.97 -0.66 -12.35
N VAL A 159 -9.86 -1.65 -12.45
CA VAL A 159 -9.99 -2.75 -11.47
C VAL A 159 -8.68 -3.54 -11.34
N LYS A 160 -8.03 -3.90 -12.46
CA LYS A 160 -6.77 -4.65 -12.43
C LYS A 160 -5.67 -3.90 -11.65
N THR A 161 -5.55 -2.60 -11.87
CA THR A 161 -4.48 -1.79 -11.28
C THR A 161 -4.71 -1.56 -9.78
N VAL A 162 -5.95 -1.28 -9.39
CA VAL A 162 -6.35 -1.18 -7.97
C VAL A 162 -6.16 -2.53 -7.28
N ALA A 163 -6.58 -3.63 -7.91
CA ALA A 163 -6.42 -4.97 -7.37
C ALA A 163 -4.96 -5.37 -7.13
N GLY A 164 -4.06 -5.00 -8.04
CA GLY A 164 -2.62 -5.21 -7.83
C GLY A 164 -2.10 -4.43 -6.61
N ALA A 165 -2.41 -3.13 -6.52
CA ALA A 165 -1.96 -2.29 -5.41
C ALA A 165 -2.57 -2.71 -4.06
N LEU A 166 -3.84 -3.15 -4.05
CA LEU A 166 -4.51 -3.64 -2.86
C LEU A 166 -3.95 -5.00 -2.42
N GLY A 167 -3.69 -5.91 -3.36
CA GLY A 167 -3.02 -7.19 -3.08
C GLY A 167 -1.66 -6.98 -2.42
N ASP A 168 -0.84 -6.07 -2.94
CA ASP A 168 0.44 -5.69 -2.33
C ASP A 168 0.27 -5.17 -0.90
N LEU A 169 -0.72 -4.30 -0.66
CA LEU A 169 -1.01 -3.77 0.67
C LEU A 169 -1.40 -4.91 1.64
N LEU A 170 -2.32 -5.79 1.23
CA LEU A 170 -2.80 -6.91 2.04
C LEU A 170 -1.66 -7.85 2.43
N LEU A 171 -0.79 -8.22 1.47
CA LEU A 171 0.36 -9.09 1.74
C LEU A 171 1.31 -8.46 2.76
N ASN A 172 1.61 -7.17 2.61
CA ASN A 172 2.52 -6.46 3.50
C ASN A 172 1.91 -6.28 4.90
N LEU A 173 0.60 -6.02 4.99
CA LEU A 173 -0.10 -5.95 6.27
C LEU A 173 -0.18 -7.32 6.95
N ALA A 174 -0.42 -8.41 6.20
CA ALA A 174 -0.40 -9.76 6.76
C ALA A 174 0.97 -10.11 7.36
N GLY A 175 2.05 -9.77 6.66
CA GLY A 175 3.41 -9.91 7.19
C GLY A 175 3.66 -9.08 8.44
N LEU A 176 3.24 -7.80 8.44
CA LEU A 176 3.38 -6.90 9.59
C LEU A 176 2.61 -7.42 10.82
N VAL A 177 1.34 -7.78 10.63
CA VAL A 177 0.47 -8.33 11.69
C VAL A 177 1.10 -9.59 12.27
N LEU A 178 1.59 -10.49 11.41
CA LEU A 178 2.22 -11.72 11.87
C LEU A 178 3.52 -11.48 12.64
N ASP A 179 4.38 -10.57 12.17
CA ASP A 179 5.60 -10.23 12.90
C ASP A 179 5.28 -9.65 14.27
N THR A 180 4.23 -8.83 14.40
CA THR A 180 3.74 -8.34 15.69
C THR A 180 3.22 -9.47 16.58
N ILE A 181 2.39 -10.38 16.05
CA ILE A 181 1.90 -11.56 16.82
C ILE A 181 3.07 -12.41 17.34
N ARG A 182 4.13 -12.57 16.54
CA ARG A 182 5.35 -13.32 16.91
C ARG A 182 6.29 -12.57 17.84
N GLY A 183 5.94 -11.35 18.26
CA GLY A 183 6.80 -10.48 19.09
C GLY A 183 8.05 -9.97 18.37
N ARG A 184 8.09 -10.05 17.03
CA ARG A 184 9.18 -9.54 16.18
C ARG A 184 8.88 -8.16 15.59
N GLY A 185 7.63 -7.71 15.69
CA GLY A 185 7.10 -6.49 15.08
C GLY A 185 6.80 -5.39 16.09
N THR A 186 5.69 -4.70 15.87
CA THR A 186 5.24 -3.55 16.66
C THR A 186 4.77 -4.00 18.06
N LYS A 187 4.58 -3.08 19.00
CA LYS A 187 3.81 -3.40 20.23
C LYS A 187 2.32 -3.23 19.94
N GLY A 188 1.45 -4.04 20.53
CA GLY A 188 -0.02 -3.93 20.42
C GLY A 188 -0.70 -5.27 20.17
N ASP A 189 -2.04 -5.26 20.19
CA ASP A 189 -2.85 -6.44 19.88
C ASP A 189 -3.06 -6.57 18.36
N ALA A 190 -2.14 -7.25 17.69
CA ALA A 190 -2.21 -7.49 16.26
C ALA A 190 -3.25 -8.55 15.85
N VAL A 191 -3.76 -9.36 16.78
CA VAL A 191 -4.76 -10.38 16.46
C VAL A 191 -6.05 -9.71 15.97
N ALA A 192 -6.41 -8.56 16.55
CA ALA A 192 -7.58 -7.81 16.15
C ALA A 192 -7.51 -7.27 14.70
N ALA A 193 -6.31 -7.15 14.11
CA ALA A 193 -6.14 -6.73 12.72
C ALA A 193 -6.28 -7.88 11.70
N VAL A 194 -6.22 -9.14 12.12
CA VAL A 194 -6.33 -10.31 11.24
C VAL A 194 -7.68 -10.34 10.51
N GLY A 195 -8.77 -10.15 11.25
CA GLY A 195 -10.13 -10.14 10.68
C GLY A 195 -10.30 -9.12 9.56
N PRO A 196 -10.05 -7.82 9.82
CA PRO A 196 -10.16 -6.78 8.79
C PRO A 196 -9.28 -6.99 7.55
N VAL A 197 -8.05 -7.51 7.69
CA VAL A 197 -7.19 -7.83 6.53
C VAL A 197 -7.81 -8.96 5.72
N ALA A 198 -8.28 -10.02 6.38
CA ALA A 198 -8.88 -11.16 5.70
C ALA A 198 -10.22 -10.82 5.02
N GLU A 199 -11.06 -9.99 5.64
CA GLU A 199 -12.31 -9.50 5.06
C GLU A 199 -12.06 -8.74 3.76
N LEU A 200 -11.06 -7.84 3.77
CA LEU A 200 -10.69 -7.07 2.59
C LEU A 200 -10.04 -7.94 1.50
N ALA A 201 -9.31 -8.98 1.89
CA ALA A 201 -8.80 -10.00 0.97
C ALA A 201 -9.94 -10.80 0.30
N ALA A 202 -10.93 -11.26 1.07
CA ALA A 202 -12.09 -11.96 0.54
C ALA A 202 -12.89 -11.08 -0.42
N MET A 203 -13.10 -9.80 -0.07
CA MET A 203 -13.74 -8.81 -0.94
C MET A 203 -12.98 -8.61 -2.26
N LEU A 204 -11.65 -8.55 -2.21
CA LEU A 204 -10.82 -8.41 -3.41
C LEU A 204 -10.94 -9.65 -4.31
N LEU A 205 -10.89 -10.86 -3.75
CA LEU A 205 -11.06 -12.10 -4.53
C LEU A 205 -12.44 -12.15 -5.20
N GLU A 206 -13.51 -11.81 -4.48
CA GLU A 206 -14.87 -11.73 -5.05
C GLU A 206 -14.91 -10.74 -6.23
N ALA A 207 -14.33 -9.55 -6.04
CA ALA A 207 -14.26 -8.54 -7.09
C ALA A 207 -13.45 -9.02 -8.31
N GLN A 208 -12.39 -9.81 -8.11
CA GLN A 208 -11.62 -10.39 -9.21
C GLN A 208 -12.39 -11.46 -9.98
N VAL A 209 -13.24 -12.26 -9.32
CA VAL A 209 -14.11 -13.23 -10.01
C VAL A 209 -15.01 -12.50 -11.00
N GLN A 210 -15.62 -11.39 -10.57
CA GLN A 210 -16.54 -10.58 -11.37
C GLN A 210 -15.84 -9.69 -12.41
N ALA A 211 -14.51 -9.52 -12.32
CA ALA A 211 -13.77 -8.59 -13.17
C ALA A 211 -13.59 -9.12 -14.61
N SER A 212 -13.87 -8.26 -15.58
CA SER A 212 -13.59 -8.51 -17.00
C SER A 212 -12.08 -8.62 -17.30
N LYS A 213 -11.24 -7.96 -16.51
CA LYS A 213 -9.78 -8.08 -16.56
C LYS A 213 -9.25 -8.36 -15.16
N LYS A 214 -8.71 -9.56 -14.99
CA LYS A 214 -8.13 -10.03 -13.73
C LYS A 214 -6.72 -9.50 -13.54
N SER A 215 -6.30 -9.39 -12.28
CA SER A 215 -4.94 -9.09 -11.85
C SER A 215 -4.30 -10.34 -11.26
N PRO A 216 -3.63 -11.17 -12.07
CA PRO A 216 -2.96 -12.37 -11.55
C PRO A 216 -2.02 -12.07 -10.38
N ASP A 217 -1.26 -10.98 -10.45
CA ASP A 217 -0.32 -10.62 -9.38
C ASP A 217 -1.04 -10.11 -8.13
N GLY A 218 -2.16 -9.40 -8.30
CA GLY A 218 -3.03 -9.00 -7.19
C GLY A 218 -3.69 -10.20 -6.52
N ILE A 219 -4.14 -11.19 -7.31
CA ILE A 219 -4.69 -12.46 -6.81
C ILE A 219 -3.62 -13.22 -6.04
N LEU A 220 -2.42 -13.38 -6.62
CA LEU A 220 -1.30 -14.07 -5.97
C LEU A 220 -0.96 -13.43 -4.62
N ALA A 221 -0.77 -12.10 -4.59
CA ALA A 221 -0.47 -11.38 -3.36
C ALA A 221 -1.59 -11.55 -2.31
N THR A 222 -2.84 -11.59 -2.75
CA THR A 222 -4.00 -11.83 -1.88
C THR A 222 -4.01 -13.25 -1.32
N LEU A 223 -3.75 -14.27 -2.14
CA LEU A 223 -3.62 -15.67 -1.68
C LEU A 223 -2.49 -15.81 -0.66
N LEU A 224 -1.33 -15.20 -0.94
CA LEU A 224 -0.21 -15.19 0.00
C LEU A 224 -0.57 -14.50 1.32
N ALA A 225 -1.34 -13.41 1.28
CA ALA A 225 -1.81 -12.72 2.48
C ALA A 225 -2.72 -13.62 3.34
N VAL A 226 -3.71 -14.29 2.73
CA VAL A 226 -4.62 -15.18 3.46
C VAL A 226 -3.88 -16.44 3.96
N GLY A 227 -3.05 -17.05 3.11
CA GLY A 227 -2.22 -18.21 3.48
C GLY A 227 -1.26 -17.91 4.63
N THR A 228 -0.76 -16.66 4.72
CA THR A 228 0.07 -16.21 5.84
C THR A 228 -0.65 -16.34 7.19
N PHE A 229 -1.95 -16.04 7.25
CA PHE A 229 -2.74 -16.21 8.47
C PHE A 229 -3.11 -17.68 8.74
N ALA A 230 -3.43 -18.42 7.68
CA ALA A 230 -3.79 -19.85 7.75
C ALA A 230 -2.68 -20.68 8.40
N GLN A 231 -1.44 -20.50 7.93
CA GLN A 231 -0.27 -21.22 8.42
C GLN A 231 -0.02 -21.00 9.93
N GLN A 232 -0.53 -19.92 10.50
CA GLN A 232 -0.22 -19.48 11.86
C GLN A 232 -1.35 -19.78 12.85
N GLN A 233 -2.36 -20.54 12.42
CA GLN A 233 -3.54 -20.84 13.25
C GLN A 233 -4.19 -19.58 13.82
N CYS A 234 -4.12 -18.48 13.07
CA CYS A 234 -4.89 -17.27 13.31
C CYS A 234 -5.94 -17.12 12.19
N PRO A 235 -6.86 -18.08 12.02
CA PRO A 235 -7.87 -17.94 10.99
C PRO A 235 -8.81 -16.77 11.35
N PRO A 236 -9.24 -15.99 10.36
CA PRO A 236 -10.35 -15.05 10.50
C PRO A 236 -11.67 -15.80 10.70
N ALA A 237 -12.78 -15.07 10.74
CA ALA A 237 -14.11 -15.66 10.89
C ALA A 237 -14.38 -16.73 9.80
N PRO A 238 -15.02 -17.87 10.14
CA PRO A 238 -15.25 -18.97 9.20
C PRO A 238 -15.98 -18.57 7.92
N GLU A 239 -16.87 -17.58 7.97
CA GLU A 239 -17.62 -17.12 6.79
C GLU A 239 -16.68 -16.42 5.78
N VAL A 240 -15.77 -15.59 6.29
CA VAL A 240 -14.75 -14.90 5.49
C VAL A 240 -13.82 -15.92 4.84
N TRP A 241 -13.45 -16.95 5.59
CA TRP A 241 -12.59 -18.04 5.12
C TRP A 241 -13.23 -18.83 3.98
N SER A 242 -14.48 -19.25 4.15
CA SER A 242 -15.24 -19.99 3.15
C SER A 242 -15.43 -19.19 1.85
N ALA A 243 -15.75 -17.90 1.97
CA ALA A 243 -15.90 -17.00 0.82
C ALA A 243 -14.57 -16.81 0.06
N ALA A 244 -13.46 -16.61 0.78
CA ALA A 244 -12.14 -16.50 0.16
C ALA A 244 -11.76 -17.79 -0.57
N HIS A 245 -12.06 -18.95 0.02
CA HIS A 245 -11.79 -20.26 -0.58
C HIS A 245 -12.52 -20.44 -1.92
N GLN A 246 -13.84 -20.23 -1.92
CA GLN A 246 -14.66 -20.41 -3.12
C GLN A 246 -14.21 -19.50 -4.28
N ASN A 247 -13.91 -18.24 -3.97
CA ASN A 247 -13.47 -17.28 -4.98
C ASN A 247 -12.05 -17.61 -5.50
N ALA A 248 -11.15 -18.02 -4.62
CA ALA A 248 -9.80 -18.44 -5.00
C ALA A 248 -9.79 -19.66 -5.93
N ASP A 249 -10.56 -20.71 -5.60
CA ASP A 249 -10.69 -21.91 -6.43
C ASP A 249 -11.22 -21.58 -7.84
N THR A 250 -12.20 -20.68 -7.92
CA THR A 250 -12.72 -20.17 -9.20
C THR A 250 -11.63 -19.47 -10.01
N LEU A 251 -10.88 -18.54 -9.38
CA LEU A 251 -9.85 -17.74 -10.05
C LEU A 251 -8.68 -18.58 -10.55
N VAL A 252 -8.22 -19.54 -9.75
CA VAL A 252 -7.09 -20.43 -10.11
C VAL A 252 -7.47 -21.32 -11.30
N ARG A 253 -8.72 -21.82 -11.35
CA ARG A 253 -9.22 -22.59 -12.50
C ARG A 253 -9.39 -21.76 -13.77
N GLU A 254 -9.65 -20.46 -13.66
CA GLU A 254 -9.73 -19.58 -14.82
C GLU A 254 -8.34 -19.15 -15.33
N LEU A 255 -7.33 -19.09 -14.44
CA LEU A 255 -5.97 -18.64 -14.73
C LEU A 255 -4.98 -19.80 -14.81
N VAL A 256 -5.33 -20.83 -15.59
CA VAL A 256 -4.55 -22.08 -15.72
C VAL A 256 -3.13 -21.89 -16.26
N ASP A 257 -2.83 -20.75 -16.89
CA ASP A 257 -1.52 -20.40 -17.43
C ASP A 257 -0.55 -19.81 -16.38
N ARG A 258 -0.98 -19.70 -15.12
CA ARG A 258 -0.21 -19.16 -13.99
C ARG A 258 0.10 -20.24 -12.95
N PRO A 259 1.19 -21.01 -13.12
CA PRO A 259 1.53 -22.12 -12.20
C PRO A 259 1.82 -21.65 -10.77
N ASP A 260 2.29 -20.41 -10.62
CA ASP A 260 2.54 -19.77 -9.32
C ASP A 260 1.24 -19.52 -8.53
N LEU A 261 0.12 -19.24 -9.20
CA LEU A 261 -1.19 -19.15 -8.55
C LEU A 261 -1.66 -20.51 -8.06
N LEU A 262 -1.47 -21.56 -8.87
CA LEU A 262 -1.81 -22.93 -8.46
C LEU A 262 -0.99 -23.37 -7.25
N GLU A 263 0.32 -23.15 -7.27
CA GLU A 263 1.21 -23.48 -6.15
C GLU A 263 0.81 -22.74 -4.87
N ALA A 264 0.55 -21.42 -4.95
CA ALA A 264 0.11 -20.64 -3.81
C ALA A 264 -1.25 -21.13 -3.27
N TRP A 265 -2.15 -21.54 -4.15
CA TRP A 265 -3.46 -22.07 -3.79
C TRP A 265 -3.39 -23.45 -3.12
N GLU A 266 -2.61 -24.38 -3.68
CA GLU A 266 -2.37 -25.70 -3.11
C GLU A 266 -1.75 -25.59 -1.71
N GLU A 267 -0.82 -24.65 -1.53
CA GLU A 267 -0.24 -24.36 -0.21
C GLU A 267 -1.29 -23.81 0.76
N CYS A 268 -2.16 -22.90 0.32
CA CYS A 268 -3.30 -22.41 1.14
C CYS A 268 -4.19 -23.58 1.60
N GLN A 269 -4.58 -24.47 0.68
CA GLN A 269 -5.39 -25.64 1.02
C GLN A 269 -4.68 -26.56 2.03
N ARG A 270 -3.36 -26.75 1.89
CA ARG A 270 -2.56 -27.56 2.81
C ARG A 270 -2.55 -26.99 4.23
N VAL A 271 -2.55 -25.67 4.38
CA VAL A 271 -2.60 -25.00 5.69
C VAL A 271 -4.02 -24.78 6.22
N GLY A 272 -5.02 -25.38 5.57
CA GLY A 272 -6.40 -25.39 6.03
C GLY A 272 -7.26 -24.25 5.50
N LEU A 273 -6.89 -23.68 4.34
CA LEU A 273 -7.84 -22.87 3.57
C LEU A 273 -8.93 -23.72 2.94
#